data_AF-A0A310SCS7-F1
#
_entry.id   AF-A0A310SCS7-F1
#
_cell.length_a   1.000
_cell.length_b   1.000
_cell.length_c   1.000
_cell.angle_alpha   90.00
_cell.angle_beta   90.00
_cell.angle_gamma   90.00
#
_symmetry.space_group_name_H-M   'P 1'
#
loop_
_entity.id
_entity.type
_entity.pdbx_description
1 polymer ?
#
loop_
_entity_poly.entity_id
_entity_poly.type
_entity_poly.pdbx_seq_one_letter_code
_entity_poly.pdbx_strand_id
1 'polypeptide(L)'
;MGIAALMEFNNKRGRTVILKQLESLPEQPGNFRPMLNNVKSLGETQFVLACSTNILENVLKQLQQVGMMTEIYSYVITSLDFQTIDVEPFQYGGTNITGIRMINPDLTEVKRISMAVQDNGDPHKLEIETALLMDAVQIFYETVYDLTVDRMMTVKAHPLNCKTADNWMYGNSIINLMKSKSTLGLTGLIKFDHEGFR
;
A
#
# COMPACT_ATOMS: atom_id res chain seq x y z
N MET A 1 -9.30 0.00 3.35
CA MET A 1 -10.72 -0.04 2.95
C MET A 1 -11.10 -1.50 2.72
N GLY A 2 -11.97 -2.06 3.54
CA GLY A 2 -12.34 -3.48 3.43
C GLY A 2 -13.23 -3.74 2.20
N ILE A 3 -13.11 -4.93 1.61
CA ILE A 3 -13.94 -5.39 0.49
C ILE A 3 -15.45 -5.22 0.77
N ALA A 4 -15.87 -5.41 2.02
CA ALA A 4 -17.25 -5.22 2.45
C ALA A 4 -17.78 -3.79 2.23
N ALA A 5 -16.97 -2.78 2.52
CA ALA A 5 -17.34 -1.37 2.31
C ALA A 5 -17.48 -1.05 0.81
N LEU A 6 -16.64 -1.66 -0.04
CA LEU A 6 -16.72 -1.51 -1.49
C LEU A 6 -18.01 -2.13 -2.06
N MET A 7 -18.41 -3.30 -1.56
CA MET A 7 -19.67 -3.94 -1.94
C MET A 7 -20.86 -3.09 -1.54
N GLU A 8 -20.88 -2.59 -0.30
CA GLU A 8 -21.97 -1.75 0.20
C GLU A 8 -22.12 -0.44 -0.59
N PHE A 9 -21.00 0.21 -0.90
CA PHE A 9 -20.98 1.44 -1.70
C PHE A 9 -21.54 1.24 -3.11
N ASN A 10 -21.18 0.15 -3.78
CA ASN A 10 -21.63 -0.13 -5.14
C ASN A 10 -23.08 -0.63 -5.19
N ASN A 11 -23.53 -1.41 -4.20
CA ASN A 11 -24.93 -1.80 -4.08
C ASN A 11 -25.84 -0.58 -3.96
N LYS A 12 -25.45 0.44 -3.19
CA LYS A 12 -26.20 1.72 -3.07
C LYS A 12 -26.32 2.47 -4.41
N ARG A 13 -25.43 2.19 -5.37
CA ARG A 13 -25.43 2.79 -6.72
C ARG A 13 -26.02 1.89 -7.79
N GLY A 14 -26.62 0.75 -7.41
CA GLY A 14 -27.21 -0.21 -8.36
C GLY A 14 -26.18 -0.94 -9.23
N ARG A 15 -24.91 -1.00 -8.80
CA ARG A 15 -23.83 -1.70 -9.51
C ARG A 15 -23.59 -3.06 -8.87
N THR A 16 -23.70 -4.12 -9.66
CA THR A 16 -23.36 -5.48 -9.22
C THR A 16 -21.85 -5.64 -9.11
N VAL A 17 -21.38 -6.12 -7.96
CA VAL A 17 -19.95 -6.46 -7.75
C VAL A 17 -19.84 -7.97 -7.63
N ILE A 18 -19.06 -8.58 -8.51
CA ILE A 18 -18.74 -10.01 -8.46
C ILE A 18 -17.39 -10.16 -7.77
N LEU A 19 -17.39 -10.82 -6.61
CA LEU A 19 -16.15 -11.14 -5.90
C LEU A 19 -15.67 -12.54 -6.32
N LYS A 20 -14.40 -12.61 -6.74
CA LYS A 20 -13.71 -13.87 -7.03
C LYS A 20 -12.34 -13.86 -6.38
N GLN A 21 -12.06 -14.87 -5.57
CA GLN A 21 -10.75 -15.07 -4.97
C GLN A 21 -9.77 -15.58 -6.02
N LEU A 22 -8.54 -15.07 -6.00
CA LEU A 22 -7.44 -15.64 -6.76
C LEU A 22 -7.08 -17.00 -6.17
N GLU A 23 -7.59 -18.05 -6.79
CA GLU A 23 -7.33 -19.43 -6.41
C GLU A 23 -6.29 -20.01 -7.37
N SER A 24 -5.18 -20.51 -6.83
CA SER A 24 -4.29 -21.42 -7.55
C SER A 24 -4.59 -22.85 -7.12
N LEU A 25 -4.68 -23.76 -8.10
CA LEU A 25 -4.89 -25.17 -7.81
C LEU A 25 -3.69 -25.74 -7.01
N PRO A 26 -3.92 -26.63 -6.02
CA PRO A 26 -2.83 -27.23 -5.23
C PRO A 26 -1.77 -27.94 -6.08
N GLU A 27 -2.20 -28.51 -7.22
CA GLU A 27 -1.35 -29.23 -8.16
C GLU A 27 -0.55 -28.29 -9.09
N GLN A 28 -0.94 -27.01 -9.20
CA GLN A 28 -0.30 -26.00 -10.04
C GLN A 28 -0.25 -24.65 -9.31
N PRO A 29 0.59 -24.52 -8.27
CA PRO A 29 0.72 -23.28 -7.52
C PRO A 29 1.13 -22.14 -8.47
N GLY A 30 0.42 -21.01 -8.35
CA GLY A 30 0.66 -19.85 -9.20
C GLY A 30 0.08 -19.93 -10.61
N ASN A 31 -0.69 -20.96 -10.98
CA ASN A 31 -1.49 -20.96 -12.21
C ASN A 31 -2.94 -20.50 -11.94
N PHE A 32 -3.26 -19.30 -12.42
CA PHE A 32 -4.56 -18.64 -12.31
C PHE A 32 -5.38 -18.74 -13.61
N ARG A 33 -4.81 -19.22 -14.73
CA ARG A 33 -5.49 -19.28 -16.03
C ARG A 33 -6.88 -19.94 -16.00
N PRO A 34 -7.11 -21.08 -15.29
CA PRO A 34 -8.43 -21.70 -15.24
C PRO A 34 -9.48 -20.76 -14.63
N MET A 35 -9.12 -20.09 -13.52
CA MET A 35 -9.96 -19.10 -12.86
C MET A 35 -10.20 -17.89 -13.77
N LEU A 36 -9.16 -17.37 -14.43
CA LEU A 36 -9.27 -16.24 -15.34
C LEU A 36 -10.16 -16.55 -16.55
N ASN A 37 -10.10 -17.76 -17.09
CA ASN A 37 -11.02 -18.19 -18.17
C ASN A 37 -12.48 -18.24 -17.70
N ASN A 38 -12.73 -18.66 -16.45
CA ASN A 38 -14.06 -18.62 -15.85
C ASN A 38 -14.53 -17.18 -15.60
N VAL A 39 -13.62 -16.25 -15.29
CA VAL A 39 -13.94 -14.82 -15.16
C VAL A 39 -14.23 -14.22 -16.54
N LYS A 40 -13.43 -14.56 -17.55
CA LYS A 40 -13.62 -14.11 -18.94
C LYS A 40 -14.99 -14.52 -19.49
N SER A 41 -15.47 -15.72 -19.17
CA SER A 41 -16.77 -16.20 -19.65
C SER A 41 -17.97 -15.46 -19.04
N LEU A 42 -17.77 -14.69 -17.97
CA LEU A 42 -18.80 -13.80 -17.41
C LEU A 42 -19.07 -12.58 -18.28
N GLY A 43 -18.16 -12.25 -19.21
CA GLY A 43 -18.31 -11.09 -20.10
C GLY A 43 -18.01 -9.73 -19.44
N GLU A 44 -17.49 -9.73 -18.22
CA GLU A 44 -17.10 -8.51 -17.51
C GLU A 44 -15.82 -7.91 -18.09
N THR A 45 -15.76 -6.58 -18.12
CA THR A 45 -14.64 -5.83 -18.73
C THR A 45 -13.89 -4.93 -17.75
N GLN A 46 -14.47 -4.68 -16.57
CA GLN A 46 -13.91 -3.81 -15.55
C GLN A 46 -13.55 -4.62 -14.31
N PHE A 47 -12.28 -4.57 -13.91
CA PHE A 47 -11.76 -5.40 -12.83
C PHE A 47 -11.05 -4.55 -11.78
N VAL A 48 -11.26 -4.91 -10.51
CA VAL A 48 -10.43 -4.44 -9.39
C VAL A 48 -9.54 -5.61 -8.97
N LEU A 49 -8.24 -5.47 -9.18
CA LEU A 49 -7.25 -6.50 -8.88
C LEU A 49 -6.62 -6.24 -7.52
N ALA A 50 -6.97 -7.09 -6.56
CA ALA A 50 -6.43 -7.08 -5.20
C ALA A 50 -5.52 -8.29 -4.98
N CYS A 51 -4.22 -8.08 -5.14
CA CYS A 51 -3.20 -9.09 -4.88
C CYS A 51 -1.90 -8.45 -4.39
N SER A 52 -1.04 -9.25 -3.77
CA SER A 52 0.30 -8.81 -3.37
C SER A 52 1.19 -8.56 -4.59
N THR A 53 2.16 -7.65 -4.44
CA THR A 53 3.06 -7.21 -5.52
C THR A 53 3.88 -8.36 -6.11
N ASN A 54 4.30 -9.31 -5.27
CA ASN A 54 5.08 -10.48 -5.66
C ASN A 54 4.38 -11.42 -6.66
N ILE A 55 3.04 -11.46 -6.67
CA ILE A 55 2.27 -12.29 -7.61
C ILE A 55 1.65 -11.48 -8.75
N LEU A 56 1.56 -10.16 -8.59
CA LEU A 56 0.89 -9.27 -9.54
C LEU A 56 1.47 -9.38 -10.95
N GLU A 57 2.81 -9.41 -11.09
CA GLU A 57 3.45 -9.57 -12.40
C GLU A 57 3.04 -10.89 -13.08
N ASN A 58 3.01 -12.00 -12.33
CA ASN A 58 2.57 -13.30 -12.84
C ASN A 58 1.08 -13.28 -13.22
N VAL A 59 0.23 -12.61 -12.44
CA VAL A 59 -1.19 -12.44 -12.76
C VAL A 59 -1.36 -11.66 -14.07
N LEU A 60 -0.64 -10.55 -14.26
CA LEU A 60 -0.68 -9.75 -15.50
C LEU A 60 -0.22 -10.57 -16.72
N LYS A 61 0.86 -11.36 -16.57
CA LYS A 61 1.31 -12.29 -17.62
C LYS A 61 0.23 -13.30 -18.00
N GLN A 62 -0.49 -13.83 -17.02
CA GLN A 62 -1.55 -14.80 -17.28
C GLN A 62 -2.80 -14.18 -17.87
N LEU A 63 -3.18 -12.97 -17.44
CA LEU A 63 -4.24 -12.19 -18.09
C LEU A 63 -3.93 -11.98 -19.58
N GLN A 64 -2.68 -11.69 -19.92
CA GLN A 64 -2.25 -11.58 -21.32
C GLN A 64 -2.39 -12.93 -22.05
N GLN A 65 -1.95 -14.04 -21.44
CA GLN A 65 -2.04 -15.37 -22.03
C GLN A 65 -3.48 -15.84 -22.30
N VAL A 66 -4.45 -15.44 -21.46
CA VAL A 66 -5.87 -15.76 -21.68
C VAL A 66 -6.60 -14.74 -22.56
N GLY A 67 -5.88 -13.74 -23.08
CA GLY A 67 -6.44 -12.71 -23.96
C GLY A 67 -7.36 -11.72 -23.23
N MET A 68 -7.04 -11.39 -21.98
CA MET A 68 -7.72 -10.37 -21.17
C MET A 68 -6.92 -9.06 -21.06
N MET A 69 -5.85 -8.90 -21.85
CA MET A 69 -5.05 -7.66 -21.93
C MET A 69 -5.25 -6.99 -23.29
N THR A 70 -6.49 -6.55 -23.55
CA THR A 70 -6.89 -5.85 -24.77
C THR A 70 -7.60 -4.54 -24.43
N GLU A 71 -7.83 -3.69 -25.44
CA GLU A 71 -8.47 -2.36 -25.31
C GLU A 71 -9.86 -2.34 -24.67
N ILE A 72 -10.58 -3.46 -24.68
CA ILE A 72 -11.90 -3.55 -24.04
C ILE A 72 -11.83 -3.70 -22.52
N TYR A 73 -10.66 -4.08 -21.98
CA TYR A 73 -10.50 -4.36 -20.55
C TYR A 73 -9.90 -3.19 -19.79
N SER A 74 -10.40 -2.95 -18.58
CA SER A 74 -9.88 -1.96 -17.66
C SER A 74 -9.63 -2.58 -16.27
N TYR A 75 -8.45 -2.29 -15.71
CA TYR A 75 -7.99 -2.79 -14.41
C TYR A 75 -7.70 -1.65 -13.45
N VAL A 76 -8.20 -1.76 -12.23
CA VAL A 76 -7.75 -0.97 -11.08
C VAL A 76 -6.94 -1.87 -10.16
N ILE A 77 -5.64 -1.58 -10.03
CA ILE A 77 -4.71 -2.32 -9.19
C ILE A 77 -4.66 -1.68 -7.80
N THR A 78 -4.87 -2.47 -6.76
CA THR A 78 -4.89 -1.96 -5.37
C THR A 78 -3.53 -2.02 -4.67
N SER A 79 -2.53 -2.68 -5.26
CA SER A 79 -1.18 -2.71 -4.69
C SER A 79 -0.55 -1.33 -4.78
N LEU A 80 -0.07 -0.82 -3.63
CA LEU A 80 0.60 0.48 -3.51
C LEU A 80 2.06 0.45 -3.98
N ASP A 81 2.55 -0.74 -4.32
CA ASP A 81 3.86 -0.97 -4.94
C ASP A 81 3.74 -1.31 -6.42
N PHE A 82 2.60 -1.04 -7.06
CA PHE A 82 2.46 -1.30 -8.49
C PHE A 82 3.55 -0.61 -9.34
N GLN A 83 4.03 0.57 -8.90
CA GLN A 83 5.12 1.28 -9.57
C GLN A 83 6.44 0.50 -9.64
N THR A 84 6.65 -0.48 -8.75
CA THR A 84 7.90 -1.24 -8.71
C THR A 84 7.91 -2.39 -9.72
N ILE A 85 6.77 -2.70 -10.34
CA ILE A 85 6.64 -3.76 -11.34
C ILE A 85 7.03 -3.24 -12.72
N ASP A 86 7.73 -4.09 -13.48
CA ASP A 86 7.96 -3.83 -14.89
C ASP A 86 6.68 -4.08 -15.70
N VAL A 87 6.13 -3.01 -16.26
CA VAL A 87 4.91 -3.04 -17.07
C VAL A 87 5.17 -2.95 -18.56
N GLU A 88 6.44 -2.84 -18.97
CA GLU A 88 6.85 -2.77 -20.38
C GLU A 88 6.25 -3.90 -21.25
N PRO A 89 6.14 -5.16 -20.77
CA PRO A 89 5.55 -6.24 -21.57
C PRO A 89 4.06 -6.06 -21.88
N PHE A 90 3.35 -5.25 -21.09
CA PHE A 90 1.89 -5.09 -21.16
C PHE A 90 1.44 -3.84 -21.91
N GLN A 91 2.35 -2.90 -22.17
CA GLN A 91 2.02 -1.56 -22.70
C GLN A 91 1.40 -1.60 -24.11
N TYR A 92 1.68 -2.64 -24.90
CA TYR A 92 1.20 -2.78 -26.27
C TYR A 92 -0.19 -3.45 -26.38
N GLY A 93 -0.78 -3.88 -25.26
CA GLY A 93 -2.10 -4.54 -25.26
C GLY A 93 -3.28 -3.58 -25.45
N GLY A 94 -3.08 -2.28 -25.29
CA GLY A 94 -4.17 -1.27 -25.37
C GLY A 94 -5.12 -1.27 -24.16
N THR A 95 -4.90 -2.15 -23.18
CA THR A 95 -5.71 -2.21 -21.95
C THR A 95 -5.48 -1.01 -21.04
N ASN A 96 -6.52 -0.58 -20.34
CA ASN A 96 -6.43 0.54 -19.39
C ASN A 96 -6.10 0.03 -17.99
N ILE A 97 -4.86 0.24 -17.54
CA ILE A 97 -4.41 -0.13 -16.19
C ILE A 97 -4.26 1.14 -15.35
N THR A 98 -4.99 1.20 -14.25
CA THR A 98 -4.92 2.29 -13.26
C THR A 98 -4.38 1.73 -11.95
N GLY A 99 -3.37 2.38 -11.38
CA GLY A 99 -2.83 2.06 -10.06
C GLY A 99 -2.85 3.25 -9.13
N ILE A 100 -2.59 3.00 -7.85
CA ILE A 100 -2.44 4.03 -6.82
C ILE A 100 -0.99 4.03 -6.37
N ARG A 101 -0.38 5.22 -6.31
CA ARG A 101 1.00 5.41 -5.85
C ARG A 101 1.01 6.44 -4.73
N MET A 102 1.62 6.10 -3.59
CA MET A 102 1.78 7.03 -2.46
C MET A 102 3.14 7.74 -2.45
N ILE A 103 4.16 7.18 -3.10
CA ILE A 103 5.50 7.77 -3.18
C ILE A 103 5.61 8.62 -4.44
N ASN A 104 6.16 9.83 -4.32
CA ASN A 104 6.53 10.63 -5.49
C ASN A 104 8.03 10.46 -5.81
N PRO A 105 8.40 9.71 -6.87
CA PRO A 105 9.80 9.45 -7.21
C PRO A 105 10.57 10.70 -7.65
N ASP A 106 9.87 11.78 -7.99
CA ASP A 106 10.50 13.02 -8.41
C ASP A 106 11.09 13.82 -7.24
N LEU A 107 10.66 13.53 -6.01
CA LEU A 107 11.12 14.23 -4.80
C LEU A 107 12.59 13.93 -4.50
N THR A 108 13.33 14.98 -4.17
CA THR A 108 14.76 14.90 -3.81
C THR A 108 15.01 13.95 -2.64
N GLU A 109 14.15 13.98 -1.61
CA GLU A 109 14.28 13.08 -0.46
C GLU A 109 14.06 11.62 -0.85
N VAL A 110 13.10 11.33 -1.73
CA VAL A 110 12.87 9.96 -2.21
C VAL A 110 14.10 9.47 -2.98
N LYS A 111 14.65 10.27 -3.89
CA LYS A 111 15.89 9.96 -4.62
C LYS A 111 17.06 9.69 -3.67
N ARG A 112 17.25 10.54 -2.66
CA ARG A 112 18.31 10.40 -1.66
C ARG A 112 18.17 9.11 -0.85
N ILE A 113 16.95 8.79 -0.41
CA ILE A 113 16.69 7.55 0.32
C ILE A 113 16.90 6.33 -0.56
N SER A 114 16.41 6.35 -1.80
CA SER A 114 16.63 5.25 -2.75
C SER A 114 18.12 4.96 -2.97
N MET A 115 18.96 5.99 -3.15
CA MET A 115 20.41 5.81 -3.26
C MET A 115 21.07 5.22 -1.99
N ALA A 116 20.46 5.43 -0.82
CA ALA A 116 21.00 4.94 0.44
C ALA A 116 20.55 3.52 0.79
N VAL A 117 19.36 3.12 0.36
CA VAL A 117 18.72 1.84 0.74
C VAL A 117 18.68 0.80 -0.37
N GLN A 118 18.97 1.18 -1.62
CA GLN A 118 18.91 0.30 -2.79
C GLN A 118 20.20 0.38 -3.60
N ASP A 119 20.68 -0.76 -4.11
CA ASP A 119 21.92 -0.84 -4.89
C ASP A 119 21.87 -0.06 -6.21
N ASN A 120 20.71 -0.02 -6.87
CA ASN A 120 20.51 0.71 -8.13
C ASN A 120 20.13 2.18 -7.92
N GLY A 121 19.77 2.57 -6.69
CA GLY A 121 19.31 3.91 -6.35
C GLY A 121 18.05 4.38 -7.10
N ASP A 122 17.22 3.48 -7.63
CA ASP A 122 16.08 3.85 -8.47
C ASP A 122 14.87 4.30 -7.62
N PRO A 123 14.46 5.59 -7.67
CA PRO A 123 13.32 6.07 -6.91
C PRO A 123 11.98 5.42 -7.29
N HIS A 124 11.86 4.83 -8.50
CA HIS A 124 10.65 4.12 -8.92
C HIS A 124 10.53 2.72 -8.31
N LYS A 125 11.63 2.16 -7.81
CA LYS A 125 11.66 0.86 -7.15
C LYS A 125 11.59 0.98 -5.62
N LEU A 126 11.43 2.18 -5.06
CA LEU A 126 11.24 2.34 -3.62
C LEU A 126 9.90 1.72 -3.18
N GLU A 127 9.99 0.72 -2.32
CA GLU A 127 8.81 0.06 -1.74
C GLU A 127 8.15 0.94 -0.68
N ILE A 128 6.83 0.84 -0.61
CA ILE A 128 6.01 1.63 0.29
C ILE A 128 6.30 1.35 1.75
N GLU A 129 6.64 0.10 2.09
CA GLU A 129 7.00 -0.30 3.45
C GLU A 129 8.23 0.47 3.94
N THR A 130 9.24 0.62 3.08
CA THR A 130 10.46 1.38 3.40
C THR A 130 10.13 2.86 3.61
N ALA A 131 9.32 3.45 2.71
CA ALA A 131 8.92 4.85 2.85
C ALA A 131 8.09 5.10 4.12
N LEU A 132 7.14 4.21 4.44
CA LEU A 132 6.34 4.28 5.66
C LEU A 132 7.19 4.14 6.93
N LEU A 133 8.22 3.29 6.92
CA LEU A 133 9.14 3.13 8.05
C LEU A 133 9.94 4.43 8.30
N MET A 134 10.44 5.05 7.23
CA MET A 134 11.17 6.32 7.32
C MET A 134 10.27 7.45 7.85
N ASP A 135 9.04 7.52 7.33
CA ASP A 135 8.02 8.46 7.78
C ASP A 135 7.65 8.23 9.27
N ALA A 136 7.55 6.97 9.71
CA ALA A 136 7.26 6.61 11.09
C ALA A 136 8.38 7.04 12.05
N VAL A 137 9.64 6.84 11.66
CA VAL A 137 10.80 7.31 12.44
C VAL A 137 10.83 8.83 12.51
N GLN A 138 10.57 9.52 11.39
CA GLN A 138 10.55 10.98 11.32
C GLN A 138 9.51 11.57 12.28
N ILE A 139 8.24 11.15 12.19
CA ILE A 139 7.18 11.68 13.05
C ILE A 139 7.41 11.35 14.53
N PHE A 140 7.96 10.18 14.83
CA PHE A 140 8.31 9.80 16.20
C PHE A 140 9.44 10.68 16.75
N TYR A 141 10.51 10.85 15.98
CA TYR A 141 11.64 11.73 16.33
C TYR A 141 11.17 13.16 16.58
N GLU A 142 10.42 13.74 15.63
CA GLU A 142 9.86 15.08 15.78
C GLU A 142 8.98 15.17 17.02
N THR A 143 8.17 14.16 17.31
CA THR A 143 7.30 14.18 18.50
C THR A 143 8.10 14.18 19.81
N VAL A 144 9.13 13.34 19.90
CA VAL A 144 10.00 13.29 21.08
C VAL A 144 10.82 14.57 21.20
N TYR A 145 11.27 15.14 20.09
CA TYR A 145 12.00 16.40 20.05
C TYR A 145 11.17 17.54 20.64
N ASP A 146 9.93 17.74 20.19
CA ASP A 146 9.05 18.79 20.72
C ASP A 146 8.75 18.61 22.22
N LEU A 147 8.57 17.37 22.69
CA LEU A 147 8.34 17.13 24.14
C LEU A 147 9.56 17.49 24.97
N THR A 148 10.76 17.16 24.48
CA THR A 148 11.99 17.30 25.25
C THR A 148 12.57 18.71 25.17
N VAL A 149 12.61 19.28 23.97
CA VAL A 149 13.21 20.60 23.71
C VAL A 149 12.20 21.72 23.95
N ASP A 150 11.01 21.66 23.33
CA ASP A 150 10.07 22.79 23.39
C ASP A 150 9.27 22.82 24.70
N ARG A 151 8.88 21.64 25.21
CA ARG A 151 8.13 21.52 26.48
C ARG A 151 9.01 21.26 27.70
N MET A 152 10.33 21.20 27.51
CA MET A 152 11.32 20.96 28.57
C MET A 152 11.01 19.72 29.43
N MET A 153 10.34 18.70 28.86
CA MET A 153 10.03 17.48 29.58
C MET A 153 11.21 16.51 29.53
N THR A 154 11.58 15.94 30.68
CA THR A 154 12.61 14.89 30.70
C THR A 154 11.98 13.52 30.42
N VAL A 155 11.93 13.14 29.14
CA VAL A 155 11.46 11.81 28.72
C VAL A 155 12.57 10.78 28.97
N LYS A 156 12.28 9.76 29.80
CA LYS A 156 13.21 8.66 30.08
C LYS A 156 12.57 7.33 29.72
N ALA A 157 13.37 6.44 29.14
CA ALA A 157 12.98 5.05 28.92
C ALA A 157 12.72 4.36 30.27
N HIS A 158 11.70 3.50 30.30
CA HIS A 158 11.34 2.71 31.48
C HIS A 158 11.24 1.23 31.07
N PRO A 159 12.02 0.32 31.68
CA PRO A 159 11.89 -1.11 31.44
C PRO A 159 10.52 -1.60 31.88
N LEU A 160 9.85 -2.37 31.01
CA LEU A 160 8.53 -2.95 31.28
C LEU A 160 8.60 -4.48 31.27
N ASN A 161 7.66 -5.12 31.97
CA ASN A 161 7.52 -6.57 32.02
C ASN A 161 6.08 -6.97 31.66
N CYS A 162 5.91 -7.90 30.71
CA CYS A 162 4.59 -8.37 30.29
C CYS A 162 3.78 -9.09 31.39
N LYS A 163 4.42 -9.46 32.51
CA LYS A 163 3.75 -10.06 33.68
C LYS A 163 3.18 -9.02 34.65
N THR A 164 3.56 -7.75 34.53
CA THR A 164 3.07 -6.68 35.40
C THR A 164 2.15 -5.75 34.63
N ALA A 165 1.31 -5.01 35.35
CA ALA A 165 0.41 -4.01 34.78
C ALA A 165 1.08 -2.63 34.63
N ASP A 166 2.42 -2.57 34.74
CA ASP A 166 3.16 -1.33 34.67
C ASP A 166 3.11 -0.75 33.26
N ASN A 167 3.02 0.57 33.16
CA ASN A 167 2.98 1.27 31.90
C ASN A 167 4.05 2.36 31.84
N TRP A 168 4.33 2.82 30.62
CA TRP A 168 5.24 3.94 30.44
C TRP A 168 4.48 5.25 30.64
N MET A 169 4.81 5.99 31.71
CA MET A 169 4.12 7.22 32.11
C MET A 169 4.01 8.30 31.01
N TYR A 170 4.96 8.35 30.07
CA TYR A 170 4.97 9.33 28.97
C TYR A 170 4.19 8.87 27.73
N GLY A 171 3.78 7.60 27.67
CA GLY A 171 3.18 6.98 26.48
C GLY A 171 1.95 7.74 25.97
N ASN A 172 1.02 8.09 26.87
CA ASN A 172 -0.19 8.85 26.50
C ASN A 172 0.15 10.24 25.94
N SER A 173 1.14 10.92 26.51
CA SER A 173 1.55 12.26 26.04
C SER A 173 2.14 12.19 24.63
N ILE A 174 2.97 11.18 24.36
CA ILE A 174 3.57 10.95 23.04
C ILE A 174 2.48 10.63 22.01
N ILE A 175 1.60 9.66 22.29
CA ILE A 175 0.52 9.28 21.37
C ILE A 175 -0.38 10.47 21.04
N ASN A 176 -0.79 11.23 22.05
CA ASN A 176 -1.65 12.39 21.84
C ASN A 176 -0.96 13.49 21.03
N LEU A 177 0.33 13.72 21.27
CA LEU A 177 1.08 14.70 20.48
C LEU A 177 1.27 14.22 19.04
N MET A 178 1.62 12.95 18.82
CA MET A 178 1.69 12.36 17.47
C MET A 178 0.37 12.53 16.72
N LYS A 179 -0.77 12.24 17.36
CA LYS A 179 -2.11 12.39 16.75
C LYS A 179 -2.44 13.83 16.37
N SER A 180 -1.96 14.80 17.15
CA SER A 180 -2.17 16.22 16.86
C SER A 180 -1.22 16.80 15.81
N LYS A 181 -0.13 16.10 15.50
CA LYS A 181 0.88 16.56 14.55
C LYS A 181 0.44 16.33 13.10
N SER A 182 0.94 17.20 12.24
CA SER A 182 0.87 17.03 10.80
C SER A 182 2.22 17.37 10.18
N THR A 183 2.78 16.45 9.42
CA THR A 183 4.10 16.60 8.79
C THR A 183 4.07 16.03 7.37
N LEU A 184 4.96 16.52 6.51
CA LEU A 184 5.07 16.03 5.14
C LEU A 184 6.19 15.00 5.07
N GLY A 185 5.83 13.74 4.80
CA GLY A 185 6.79 12.65 4.64
C GLY A 185 6.97 12.22 3.19
N LEU A 186 7.73 11.14 2.98
CA LEU A 186 7.95 10.48 1.70
C LEU A 186 6.64 9.96 1.08
N THR A 187 5.68 9.60 1.93
CA THR A 187 4.35 9.11 1.51
C THR A 187 3.29 10.22 1.47
N GLY A 188 3.70 11.50 1.46
CA GLY A 188 2.82 12.66 1.43
C GLY A 188 2.43 13.15 2.82
N LEU A 189 1.24 13.76 2.95
CA LEU A 189 0.81 14.35 4.21
C LEU A 189 0.52 13.27 5.26
N ILE A 190 1.26 13.30 6.36
CA ILE A 190 1.04 12.45 7.52
C ILE A 190 0.22 13.25 8.52
N LYS A 191 -0.96 12.73 8.84
CA LYS A 191 -1.88 13.25 9.83
C LYS A 191 -2.71 12.07 10.33
N PHE A 192 -3.04 12.07 11.61
CA PHE A 192 -3.90 11.05 12.18
C PHE A 192 -5.22 11.62 12.66
N ASP A 193 -6.25 10.79 12.65
CA ASP A 193 -7.50 11.07 13.33
C ASP A 193 -7.42 10.73 14.83
N HIS A 194 -8.54 10.90 15.52
CA HIS A 194 -8.68 10.61 16.94
C HIS A 194 -8.45 9.12 17.28
N GLU A 195 -8.74 8.21 16.36
CA GLU A 195 -8.52 6.76 16.54
C GLU A 195 -7.06 6.38 16.27
N GLY A 196 -6.34 7.18 15.48
CA GLY A 196 -4.96 6.94 15.07
C GLY A 196 -4.83 6.41 13.64
N PHE A 197 -5.91 6.46 12.85
CA PHE A 197 -5.85 6.16 11.42
C PHE A 197 -5.39 7.38 10.64
N ARG A 198 -4.72 7.12 9.51
CA ARG A 198 -4.32 8.13 8.55
C ARG A 198 -5.44 8.43 7.56
#